data_AF-A0A9P1A8F3-F1
#
_entry.id   AF-A0A9P1A8F3-F1
#
_cell.length_a   1.000
_cell.length_b   1.000
_cell.length_c   1.000
_cell.angle_alpha   90.00
_cell.angle_beta   90.00
_cell.angle_gamma   90.00
#
_symmetry.space_group_name_H-M   'P 1'
#
loop_
_entity.id
_entity.type
_entity.pdbx_description
1 polymer ?
#
loop_
_entity_poly.entity_id
_entity_poly.type
_entity_poly.pdbx_seq_one_letter_code
_entity_poly.pdbx_strand_id
1 'polypeptide(L)'
;MSDDVNAVISIVDASLADGLFDAAKISEGLEAIVQLGAVVKGYNPDEPIAELADLKGKLEELSGKLTEHLNELTALIGGDEGFYKTLTETLTNLLTVVAESVGEPDDDKKGSVEGAVNENPPLEYGYKLQSVLGQDSGNPIKIAWNQDPQESTVLHWKTILGSVFGQLLFIEAYVSGLLRNGDLYGAEELKLLVTGFDEDVEKWKKELEPES
;
A
#
# COMPACT_ATOMS: atom_id res chain seq x y z
N MET A 1 21.37 -2.16 9.86
CA MET A 1 20.36 -1.82 10.89
C MET A 1 19.91 -0.38 10.72
N SER A 2 20.65 0.65 11.18
CA SER A 2 20.24 2.06 10.96
C SER A 2 20.21 2.44 9.46
N ASP A 3 21.16 1.97 8.65
CA ASP A 3 21.16 2.23 7.20
C ASP A 3 19.90 1.71 6.49
N ASP A 4 19.40 0.54 6.88
CA ASP A 4 18.19 -0.07 6.30
C ASP A 4 16.93 0.71 6.70
N VAL A 5 16.84 1.14 7.97
CA VAL A 5 15.73 1.98 8.44
C VAL A 5 15.74 3.34 7.74
N ASN A 6 16.92 3.96 7.57
CA ASN A 6 17.07 5.23 6.83
C ASN A 6 16.71 5.11 5.34
N ALA A 7 17.01 3.96 4.72
CA ALA A 7 16.57 3.68 3.36
C ALA A 7 15.03 3.63 3.27
N VAL A 8 14.36 2.97 4.23
CA VAL A 8 12.89 2.96 4.28
C VAL A 8 12.31 4.34 4.59
N ILE A 9 12.91 5.11 5.49
CA ILE A 9 12.52 6.51 5.73
C ILE A 9 12.53 7.30 4.43
N SER A 10 13.56 7.15 3.59
CA SER A 10 13.65 7.85 2.30
C SER A 10 12.52 7.47 1.34
N ILE A 11 12.07 6.20 1.36
CA ILE A 11 10.93 5.72 0.56
C ILE A 11 9.62 6.33 1.07
N VAL A 12 9.42 6.36 2.39
CA VAL A 12 8.21 6.92 3.00
C VAL A 12 8.17 8.43 2.83
N ASP A 13 9.30 9.14 2.91
CA ASP A 13 9.39 10.58 2.67
C ASP A 13 9.01 10.95 1.23
N ALA A 14 9.40 10.14 0.25
CA ALA A 14 8.94 10.33 -1.13
C ALA A 14 7.42 10.18 -1.25
N SER A 15 6.84 9.22 -0.52
CA SER A 15 5.38 8.98 -0.51
C SER A 15 4.61 10.10 0.23
N LEU A 16 5.20 10.67 1.28
CA LEU A 16 4.60 11.74 2.09
C LEU A 16 4.41 13.05 1.34
N ALA A 17 5.23 13.31 0.31
CA ALA A 17 5.14 14.51 -0.52
C ALA A 17 3.77 14.64 -1.19
N ASP A 18 3.23 13.51 -1.65
CA ASP A 18 1.94 13.42 -2.35
C ASP A 18 0.83 12.82 -1.48
N GLY A 19 1.14 12.38 -0.25
CA GLY A 19 0.18 11.71 0.64
C GLY A 19 -0.24 10.32 0.15
N LEU A 20 0.54 9.73 -0.75
CA LEU A 20 0.25 8.51 -1.48
C LEU A 20 1.52 7.65 -1.54
N PHE A 21 1.40 6.34 -1.41
CA PHE A 21 2.52 5.43 -1.60
C PHE A 21 3.02 5.48 -3.04
N ASP A 22 4.33 5.68 -3.20
CA ASP A 22 4.98 5.55 -4.50
C ASP A 22 5.33 4.07 -4.76
N ALA A 23 4.47 3.39 -5.51
CA ALA A 23 4.63 1.96 -5.83
C ALA A 23 5.95 1.66 -6.56
N ALA A 24 6.49 2.60 -7.34
CA ALA A 24 7.77 2.42 -8.02
C ALA A 24 8.92 2.48 -7.01
N LYS A 25 8.91 3.46 -6.11
CA LYS A 25 9.93 3.56 -5.04
C LYS A 25 9.89 2.37 -4.08
N ILE A 26 8.71 1.88 -3.74
CA ILE A 26 8.54 0.68 -2.93
C ILE A 26 9.09 -0.54 -3.66
N SER A 27 8.79 -0.69 -4.95
CA SER A 27 9.31 -1.78 -5.78
C SER A 27 10.84 -1.77 -5.91
N GLU A 28 11.45 -0.59 -5.99
CA GLU A 28 12.91 -0.40 -5.99
C GLU A 28 13.52 -0.71 -4.61
N GLY A 29 12.78 -0.45 -3.54
CA GLY A 29 13.23 -0.56 -2.15
C GLY A 29 12.83 -1.83 -1.41
N LEU A 30 12.33 -2.87 -2.09
CA LEU A 30 11.80 -4.08 -1.46
C LEU A 30 12.77 -4.73 -0.46
N GLU A 31 14.05 -4.82 -0.82
CA GLU A 31 15.07 -5.40 0.06
C GLU A 31 15.18 -4.63 1.37
N ALA A 32 15.21 -3.29 1.33
CA ALA A 32 15.27 -2.46 2.52
C ALA A 32 14.03 -2.63 3.42
N ILE A 33 12.83 -2.75 2.81
CA ILE A 33 11.58 -2.94 3.56
C ILE A 33 11.55 -4.33 4.22
N VAL A 34 12.05 -5.36 3.55
CA VAL A 34 12.20 -6.70 4.12
C VAL A 34 13.21 -6.68 5.25
N GLN A 35 14.33 -5.98 5.10
CA GLN A 35 15.33 -5.85 6.16
C GLN A 35 14.78 -5.06 7.36
N LEU A 36 13.93 -4.06 7.16
CA LEU A 36 13.22 -3.41 8.26
C LEU A 36 12.41 -4.43 9.08
N GLY A 37 11.65 -5.30 8.42
CA GLY A 37 10.92 -6.37 9.10
C GLY A 37 11.85 -7.29 9.91
N ALA A 38 13.01 -7.65 9.35
CA ALA A 38 14.02 -8.45 10.05
C ALA A 38 14.66 -7.71 11.24
N VAL A 39 14.90 -6.39 11.12
CA VAL A 39 15.38 -5.53 12.20
C VAL A 39 14.37 -5.48 13.34
N VAL A 40 13.09 -5.25 13.05
CA VAL A 40 12.02 -5.26 14.07
C VAL A 40 11.92 -6.63 14.74
N LYS A 41 12.00 -7.72 13.96
CA LYS A 41 11.99 -9.10 14.50
C LYS A 41 13.14 -9.37 15.48
N GLY A 42 14.32 -8.83 15.21
CA GLY A 42 15.53 -9.01 15.99
C GLY A 42 15.81 -7.90 17.00
N TYR A 43 14.85 -7.00 17.23
CA TYR A 43 15.06 -5.79 18.03
C TYR A 43 15.49 -6.11 19.46
N ASN A 44 16.50 -5.39 19.93
CA ASN A 44 17.00 -5.46 21.29
C ASN A 44 16.73 -4.12 22.00
N PRO A 45 15.89 -4.08 23.06
CA PRO A 45 15.57 -2.83 23.75
C PRO A 45 16.77 -2.17 24.44
N ASP A 46 17.86 -2.92 24.71
CA ASP A 46 19.10 -2.36 25.25
C ASP A 46 19.93 -1.60 24.20
N GLU A 47 19.61 -1.77 22.91
CA GLU A 47 20.26 -1.12 21.78
C GLU A 47 19.21 -0.40 20.91
N PRO A 48 18.61 0.69 21.43
CA PRO A 48 17.51 1.36 20.74
C PRO A 48 17.94 1.97 19.41
N ILE A 49 17.06 1.87 18.42
CA ILE A 49 17.24 2.44 17.09
C ILE A 49 16.29 3.64 16.98
N ALA A 50 16.82 4.86 17.12
CA ALA A 50 16.01 6.08 17.18
C ALA A 50 15.17 6.30 15.90
N GLU A 51 15.70 5.85 14.77
CA GLU A 51 15.08 5.96 13.44
C GLU A 51 13.77 5.18 13.34
N LEU A 52 13.54 4.17 14.19
CA LEU A 52 12.27 3.43 14.23
C LEU A 52 11.12 4.31 14.73
N ALA A 53 11.38 5.17 15.72
CA ALA A 53 10.36 6.10 16.22
C ALA A 53 10.03 7.18 15.19
N ASP A 54 11.02 7.67 14.44
CA ASP A 54 10.82 8.59 13.32
C ASP A 54 10.00 7.93 12.20
N LEU A 55 10.36 6.70 11.82
CA LEU A 55 9.65 5.94 10.81
C LEU A 55 8.18 5.67 11.20
N LYS A 56 7.92 5.33 12.48
CA LYS A 56 6.54 5.21 12.99
C LYS A 56 5.74 6.48 12.73
N GLY A 57 6.25 7.64 13.13
CA GLY A 57 5.56 8.91 12.94
C GLY A 57 5.27 9.22 11.47
N LYS A 58 6.21 8.89 10.56
CA LYS A 58 6.03 9.05 9.12
C LYS A 58 4.98 8.11 8.54
N LEU A 59 4.93 6.85 8.99
CA LEU A 59 3.90 5.89 8.58
C LEU A 59 2.51 6.30 9.08
N GLU A 60 2.41 6.83 10.31
CA GLU A 60 1.16 7.37 10.86
C GLU A 60 0.67 8.60 10.07
N GLU A 61 1.58 9.53 9.73
CA GLU A 61 1.26 10.68 8.89
C GLU A 61 0.79 10.25 7.50
N LEU A 62 1.50 9.31 6.86
CA LEU A 62 1.14 8.79 5.54
C LEU A 62 -0.22 8.07 5.58
N SER A 63 -0.47 7.29 6.63
CA SER A 63 -1.76 6.62 6.84
C SER A 63 -2.90 7.64 6.86
N GLY A 64 -2.77 8.72 7.64
CA GLY A 64 -3.77 9.78 7.72
C GLY A 64 -4.09 10.41 6.36
N LYS A 65 -3.06 10.78 5.59
CA LYS A 65 -3.24 11.36 4.24
C LYS A 65 -3.86 10.36 3.26
N LEU A 66 -3.39 9.12 3.28
CA LEU A 66 -3.89 8.07 2.40
C LEU A 66 -5.37 7.77 2.67
N THR A 67 -5.80 7.74 3.93
CA THR A 67 -7.20 7.55 4.30
C THR A 67 -8.10 8.63 3.67
N GLU A 68 -7.65 9.87 3.52
CA GLU A 68 -8.42 10.92 2.83
C GLU A 68 -8.69 10.56 1.35
N HIS A 69 -7.66 10.09 0.64
CA HIS A 69 -7.79 9.64 -0.76
C HIS A 69 -8.65 8.38 -0.89
N LEU A 70 -8.56 7.45 0.06
CA LEU A 70 -9.38 6.23 0.08
C LEU A 70 -10.86 6.51 0.37
N ASN A 71 -11.14 7.53 1.18
CA ASN A 71 -12.50 8.02 1.39
C ASN A 71 -13.07 8.64 0.12
N GLU A 72 -12.25 9.38 -0.65
CA GLU A 72 -12.64 9.90 -1.97
C GLU A 72 -13.02 8.77 -2.93
N LEU A 73 -12.21 7.70 -2.96
CA LEU A 73 -12.45 6.50 -3.76
C LEU A 73 -13.76 5.80 -3.39
N THR A 74 -14.03 5.68 -2.09
CA THR A 74 -15.27 5.08 -1.56
C THR A 74 -16.49 5.93 -1.93
N ALA A 75 -16.37 7.26 -1.84
CA ALA A 75 -17.43 8.19 -2.24
C ALA A 75 -17.76 8.10 -3.74
N LEU A 76 -16.75 7.97 -4.61
CA LEU A 76 -16.96 7.85 -6.05
C LEU A 76 -17.77 6.61 -6.44
N ILE A 77 -17.50 5.46 -5.80
CA ILE A 77 -18.12 4.17 -6.15
C ILE A 77 -19.54 4.01 -5.56
N GLY A 78 -20.01 5.01 -4.80
CA GLY A 78 -21.41 5.06 -4.34
C GLY A 78 -21.62 4.78 -2.85
N GLY A 79 -20.59 4.93 -2.01
CA GLY A 79 -20.77 5.16 -0.58
C GLY A 79 -20.31 4.05 0.38
N ASP A 80 -20.81 4.12 1.61
CA ASP A 80 -20.28 3.47 2.83
C ASP A 80 -20.59 1.96 2.96
N GLU A 81 -20.78 1.25 1.86
CA GLU A 81 -20.99 -0.19 1.83
C GLU A 81 -20.22 -0.83 0.66
N GLY A 82 -19.67 -2.02 0.88
CA GLY A 82 -18.99 -2.79 -0.17
C GLY A 82 -17.46 -2.74 -0.14
N PHE A 83 -16.86 -3.21 -1.24
CA PHE A 83 -15.44 -3.55 -1.30
C PHE A 83 -14.50 -2.38 -0.94
N TYR A 84 -14.72 -1.18 -1.50
CA TYR A 84 -13.81 -0.06 -1.30
C TYR A 84 -13.79 0.46 0.14
N LYS A 85 -14.92 0.42 0.85
CA LYS A 85 -14.93 0.73 2.28
C LYS A 85 -14.15 -0.31 3.09
N THR A 86 -14.41 -1.59 2.85
CA THR A 86 -13.68 -2.68 3.51
C THR A 86 -12.18 -2.60 3.22
N LEU A 87 -11.81 -2.25 1.99
CA LEU A 87 -10.44 -2.01 1.57
C LEU A 87 -9.83 -0.84 2.37
N THR A 88 -10.51 0.29 2.47
CA THR A 88 -10.05 1.46 3.25
C THR A 88 -9.81 1.11 4.71
N GLU A 89 -10.77 0.47 5.36
CA GLU A 89 -10.67 0.05 6.77
C GLU A 89 -9.52 -0.94 6.97
N THR A 90 -9.39 -1.91 6.06
CA THR A 90 -8.35 -2.94 6.11
C THR A 90 -6.97 -2.33 5.96
N LEU A 91 -6.75 -1.51 4.93
CA LEU A 91 -5.47 -0.89 4.65
C LEU A 91 -5.02 0.03 5.79
N THR A 92 -5.96 0.83 6.32
CA THR A 92 -5.70 1.70 7.46
C THR A 92 -5.29 0.89 8.69
N ASN A 93 -6.00 -0.21 8.99
CA ASN A 93 -5.68 -1.08 10.11
C ASN A 93 -4.30 -1.77 9.94
N LEU A 94 -4.03 -2.35 8.76
CA LEU A 94 -2.77 -3.01 8.47
C LEU A 94 -1.58 -2.05 8.61
N LEU A 95 -1.67 -0.84 8.07
CA LEU A 95 -0.58 0.13 8.19
C LEU A 95 -0.41 0.62 9.64
N THR A 96 -1.50 0.75 10.39
CA THR A 96 -1.45 1.13 11.81
C THR A 96 -0.69 0.08 12.63
N VAL A 97 -1.04 -1.20 12.51
CA VAL A 97 -0.33 -2.25 13.26
C VAL A 97 1.13 -2.40 12.83
N VAL A 98 1.44 -2.15 11.55
CA VAL A 98 2.82 -2.08 11.06
C VAL A 98 3.57 -0.92 11.71
N ALA A 99 3.02 0.30 11.69
CA ALA A 99 3.64 1.48 12.30
C ALA A 99 3.88 1.30 13.80
N GLU A 100 2.92 0.72 14.52
CA GLU A 100 3.06 0.38 15.94
C GLU A 100 4.20 -0.62 16.16
N SER A 101 4.26 -1.70 15.37
CA SER A 101 5.33 -2.70 15.49
C SER A 101 6.71 -2.17 15.15
N VAL A 102 6.80 -1.15 14.29
CA VAL A 102 8.05 -0.47 13.95
C VAL A 102 8.52 0.38 15.13
N GLY A 103 7.67 1.26 15.66
CA GLY A 103 8.10 2.21 16.69
C GLY A 103 8.18 1.65 18.10
N GLU A 104 7.44 0.57 18.38
CA GLU A 104 7.44 -0.13 19.67
C GLU A 104 7.62 -1.66 19.44
N PRO A 105 8.80 -2.12 18.99
CA PRO A 105 9.01 -3.54 18.70
C PRO A 105 8.91 -4.40 19.96
N ASP A 106 7.91 -5.27 20.00
CA ASP A 106 7.76 -6.33 20.99
C ASP A 106 6.95 -7.51 20.41
N ASP A 107 6.85 -8.60 21.19
CA ASP A 107 6.12 -9.80 20.79
C ASP A 107 4.60 -9.57 20.64
N ASP A 108 4.01 -8.65 21.41
CA ASP A 108 2.58 -8.34 21.35
C ASP A 108 2.23 -7.58 20.06
N LYS A 109 3.06 -6.60 19.67
CA LYS A 109 2.92 -5.85 18.42
C LYS A 109 3.17 -6.73 17.21
N LYS A 110 4.17 -7.61 17.29
CA LYS A 110 4.38 -8.63 16.25
C LYS A 110 3.17 -9.55 16.11
N GLY A 111 2.60 -10.03 17.22
CA GLY A 111 1.37 -10.84 17.21
C GLY A 111 0.17 -10.08 16.63
N SER A 112 0.10 -8.77 16.86
CA SER A 112 -0.93 -7.91 16.28
C SER A 112 -0.80 -7.79 14.75
N VAL A 113 0.43 -7.64 14.24
CA VAL A 113 0.70 -7.70 12.79
C VAL A 113 0.32 -9.05 12.22
N GLU A 114 0.76 -10.15 12.84
CA GLU A 114 0.46 -11.51 12.40
C GLU A 114 -1.05 -11.78 12.36
N GLY A 115 -1.79 -11.37 13.39
CA GLY A 115 -3.25 -11.48 13.43
C GLY A 115 -3.92 -10.72 12.28
N ALA A 116 -3.53 -9.45 12.10
CA ALA A 116 -4.13 -8.58 11.08
C ALA A 116 -3.87 -9.10 9.65
N VAL A 117 -2.66 -9.57 9.35
CA VAL A 117 -2.29 -10.05 8.00
C VAL A 117 -2.84 -11.45 7.70
N ASN A 118 -3.09 -12.26 8.73
CA ASN A 118 -3.76 -13.55 8.56
C ASN A 118 -5.26 -13.37 8.30
N GLU A 119 -5.89 -12.40 8.96
CA GLU A 119 -7.28 -12.04 8.71
C GLU A 119 -7.45 -11.33 7.36
N ASN A 120 -6.48 -10.47 7.01
CA ASN A 120 -6.51 -9.65 5.81
C ASN A 120 -5.20 -9.75 5.01
N PRO A 121 -4.97 -10.84 4.26
CA PRO A 121 -3.71 -11.02 3.53
C PRO A 121 -3.52 -9.96 2.44
N PRO A 122 -2.42 -9.19 2.45
CA PRO A 122 -2.20 -8.12 1.47
C PRO A 122 -2.27 -8.58 0.01
N LEU A 123 -1.64 -9.72 -0.30
CA LEU A 123 -1.67 -10.29 -1.65
C LEU A 123 -3.10 -10.62 -2.12
N GLU A 124 -3.94 -11.18 -1.24
CA GLU A 124 -5.34 -11.46 -1.59
C GLU A 124 -6.13 -10.20 -1.89
N TYR A 125 -5.89 -9.12 -1.14
CA TYR A 125 -6.52 -7.82 -1.42
C TYR A 125 -6.04 -7.23 -2.76
N GLY A 126 -4.77 -7.45 -3.14
CA GLY A 126 -4.28 -7.10 -4.47
C GLY A 126 -5.07 -7.82 -5.58
N TYR A 127 -5.27 -9.13 -5.46
CA TYR A 127 -6.08 -9.89 -6.43
C TYR A 127 -7.55 -9.47 -6.44
N LYS A 128 -8.14 -9.23 -5.27
CA LYS A 128 -9.52 -8.74 -5.16
C LYS A 128 -9.67 -7.39 -5.84
N LEU A 129 -8.75 -6.46 -5.60
CA LEU A 129 -8.75 -5.14 -6.24
C LEU A 129 -8.64 -5.26 -7.76
N GLN A 130 -7.67 -6.04 -8.27
CA GLN A 130 -7.53 -6.26 -9.72
C GLN A 130 -8.82 -6.83 -10.34
N SER A 131 -9.44 -7.82 -9.68
CA SER A 131 -10.70 -8.40 -10.13
C SER A 131 -11.84 -7.39 -10.17
N VAL A 132 -11.93 -6.50 -9.18
CA VAL A 132 -12.96 -5.44 -9.12
C VAL A 132 -12.72 -4.38 -10.20
N LEU A 133 -11.47 -3.98 -10.41
CA LEU A 133 -11.09 -3.04 -11.47
C LEU A 133 -11.34 -3.58 -12.87
N GLY A 134 -11.33 -4.91 -13.07
CA GLY A 134 -11.71 -5.54 -14.33
C GLY A 134 -13.21 -5.40 -14.68
N GLN A 135 -14.06 -4.98 -13.73
CA GLN A 135 -15.49 -4.80 -13.92
C GLN A 135 -15.81 -3.31 -14.11
N ASP A 136 -16.60 -2.96 -15.14
CA ASP A 136 -16.92 -1.56 -15.43
C ASP A 136 -17.56 -0.82 -14.24
N SER A 137 -18.44 -1.47 -13.50
CA SER A 137 -19.10 -0.91 -12.30
C SER A 137 -18.22 -0.90 -11.05
N GLY A 138 -17.10 -1.62 -11.06
CA GLY A 138 -16.12 -1.65 -9.98
C GLY A 138 -14.89 -0.80 -10.26
N ASN A 139 -14.77 -0.22 -11.46
CA ASN A 139 -13.60 0.49 -11.94
C ASN A 139 -13.77 2.02 -11.77
N PRO A 140 -13.06 2.64 -10.81
CA PRO A 140 -13.13 4.07 -10.53
C PRO A 140 -12.71 4.93 -11.73
N ILE A 141 -11.71 4.48 -12.51
CA ILE A 141 -11.24 5.21 -13.69
C ILE A 141 -12.34 5.29 -14.74
N LYS A 142 -13.00 4.16 -15.04
CA LYS A 142 -14.11 4.13 -16.01
C LYS A 142 -15.32 4.93 -15.51
N ILE A 143 -15.66 4.80 -14.23
CA ILE A 143 -16.77 5.55 -13.61
C ILE A 143 -16.52 7.05 -13.66
N ALA A 144 -15.32 7.48 -13.27
CA ALA A 144 -14.97 8.89 -13.26
C ALA A 144 -14.88 9.47 -14.69
N TRP A 145 -14.35 8.72 -15.65
CA TRP A 145 -14.32 9.15 -17.06
C TRP A 145 -15.71 9.42 -17.61
N ASN A 146 -16.69 8.58 -17.28
CA ASN A 146 -18.07 8.78 -17.69
C ASN A 146 -18.71 10.06 -17.10
N GLN A 147 -18.15 10.58 -16.01
CA GLN A 147 -18.58 11.84 -15.37
C GLN A 147 -17.79 13.05 -15.89
N ASP A 148 -16.48 12.91 -16.08
CA ASP A 148 -15.57 13.94 -16.58
C ASP A 148 -14.45 13.33 -17.45
N PRO A 149 -14.63 13.28 -18.79
CA PRO A 149 -13.74 12.57 -19.72
C PRO A 149 -12.48 13.37 -20.03
N GLN A 150 -11.59 13.49 -19.05
CA GLN A 150 -10.30 14.17 -19.16
C GLN A 150 -9.14 13.24 -18.78
N GLU A 151 -8.00 13.42 -19.42
CA GLU A 151 -6.79 12.65 -19.10
C GLU A 151 -6.35 12.85 -17.64
N SER A 152 -6.55 14.06 -17.08
CA SER A 152 -6.31 14.34 -15.66
C SER A 152 -7.17 13.50 -14.73
N THR A 153 -8.41 13.17 -15.11
CA THR A 153 -9.30 12.28 -14.34
C THR A 153 -8.72 10.87 -14.28
N VAL A 154 -8.25 10.34 -15.40
CA VAL A 154 -7.59 9.03 -15.45
C VAL A 154 -6.34 9.04 -14.59
N LEU A 155 -5.50 10.07 -14.72
CA LEU A 155 -4.25 10.20 -13.97
C LEU A 155 -4.48 10.25 -12.47
N HIS A 156 -5.48 11.01 -11.99
CA HIS A 156 -5.84 11.11 -10.58
C HIS A 156 -6.18 9.73 -9.99
N TRP A 157 -7.14 9.04 -10.59
CA TRP A 157 -7.57 7.73 -10.10
C TRP A 157 -6.53 6.63 -10.29
N LYS A 158 -5.72 6.70 -11.37
CA LYS A 158 -4.54 5.86 -11.53
C LYS A 158 -3.58 6.02 -10.36
N THR A 159 -3.31 7.26 -9.95
CA THR A 159 -2.36 7.56 -8.87
C THR A 159 -2.85 7.03 -7.53
N ILE A 160 -4.14 7.24 -7.20
CA ILE A 160 -4.74 6.72 -5.96
C ILE A 160 -4.73 5.18 -5.94
N LEU A 161 -5.15 4.52 -7.02
CA LEU A 161 -5.18 3.06 -7.09
C LEU A 161 -3.77 2.44 -7.10
N GLY A 162 -2.81 3.07 -7.79
CA GLY A 162 -1.41 2.69 -7.77
C GLY A 162 -0.84 2.75 -6.35
N SER A 163 -1.20 3.78 -5.59
CA SER A 163 -0.85 3.93 -4.17
C SER A 163 -1.43 2.81 -3.30
N VAL A 164 -2.65 2.34 -3.57
CA VAL A 164 -3.22 1.16 -2.88
C VAL A 164 -2.36 -0.08 -3.10
N PHE A 165 -1.98 -0.37 -4.35
CA PHE A 165 -1.08 -1.48 -4.63
C PHE A 165 0.29 -1.27 -3.99
N GLY A 166 0.81 -0.05 -3.98
CA GLY A 166 2.05 0.31 -3.30
C GLY A 166 2.00 0.03 -1.79
N GLN A 167 0.91 0.39 -1.12
CA GLN A 167 0.70 0.11 0.29
C GLN A 167 0.67 -1.40 0.57
N LEU A 168 -0.08 -2.17 -0.22
CA LEU A 168 -0.14 -3.63 -0.09
C LEU A 168 1.25 -4.25 -0.26
N LEU A 169 2.01 -3.77 -1.26
CA LEU A 169 3.37 -4.22 -1.53
C LEU A 169 4.32 -3.92 -0.37
N PHE A 170 4.25 -2.70 0.19
CA PHE A 170 5.04 -2.31 1.35
C PHE A 170 4.77 -3.23 2.55
N ILE A 171 3.49 -3.46 2.86
CA ILE A 171 3.09 -4.30 4.00
C ILE A 171 3.55 -5.75 3.78
N GLU A 172 3.36 -6.31 2.59
CA GLU A 172 3.76 -7.68 2.26
C GLU A 172 5.28 -7.87 2.37
N ALA A 173 6.06 -6.91 1.88
CA ALA A 173 7.53 -6.91 1.99
C ALA A 173 7.98 -6.81 3.46
N TYR A 174 7.36 -5.94 4.25
CA TYR A 174 7.66 -5.81 5.68
C TYR A 174 7.37 -7.11 6.44
N VAL A 175 6.20 -7.69 6.19
CA VAL A 175 5.74 -8.96 6.79
C VAL A 175 6.64 -10.12 6.39
N SER A 176 7.18 -10.11 5.16
CA SER A 176 8.15 -11.10 4.71
C SER A 176 9.38 -11.14 5.64
N GLY A 177 9.94 -9.97 5.95
CA GLY A 177 11.06 -9.85 6.90
C GLY A 177 10.68 -10.23 8.33
N LEU A 178 9.55 -9.69 8.81
CA LEU A 178 9.10 -9.84 10.20
C LEU A 178 8.72 -11.30 10.54
N LEU A 179 7.96 -11.95 9.67
CA LEU A 179 7.29 -13.22 9.95
C LEU A 179 7.79 -14.39 9.11
N ARG A 180 8.27 -14.15 7.87
CA ARG A 180 8.49 -15.22 6.87
C ARG A 180 9.95 -15.43 6.47
N ASN A 181 10.89 -14.93 7.27
CA ASN A 181 12.34 -15.07 7.04
C ASN A 181 12.79 -14.54 5.67
N GLY A 182 12.16 -13.49 5.18
CA GLY A 182 12.51 -12.85 3.91
C GLY A 182 12.00 -13.58 2.66
N ASP A 183 11.01 -14.46 2.77
CA ASP A 183 10.33 -15.03 1.60
C ASP A 183 9.58 -13.95 0.80
N LEU A 184 10.10 -13.63 -0.39
CA LEU A 184 9.59 -12.54 -1.24
C LEU A 184 8.42 -12.94 -2.13
N TYR A 185 7.94 -14.20 -2.09
CA TYR A 185 6.89 -14.67 -3.02
C TYR A 185 5.71 -13.68 -3.13
N GLY A 186 5.12 -13.29 -2.00
CA GLY A 186 3.96 -12.39 -2.03
C GLY A 186 4.28 -10.97 -2.53
N ALA A 187 5.47 -10.45 -2.20
CA ALA A 187 5.91 -9.14 -2.66
C ALA A 187 6.17 -9.11 -4.18
N GLU A 188 6.77 -10.18 -4.72
CA GLU A 188 6.98 -10.30 -6.17
C GLU A 188 5.66 -10.45 -6.93
N GLU A 189 4.70 -11.22 -6.40
CA GLU A 189 3.36 -11.32 -6.99
C GLU A 189 2.63 -9.95 -6.97
N LEU A 190 2.72 -9.19 -5.87
CA LEU A 190 2.13 -7.83 -5.82
C LEU A 190 2.82 -6.86 -6.80
N LYS A 191 4.12 -6.99 -7.02
CA LYS A 191 4.84 -6.19 -8.01
C LYS A 191 4.39 -6.51 -9.45
N LEU A 192 4.07 -7.77 -9.73
CA LEU A 192 3.43 -8.14 -11.00
C LEU A 192 2.05 -7.50 -11.13
N LEU A 193 1.26 -7.44 -10.04
CA LEU A 193 -0.04 -6.76 -10.05
C LEU A 193 0.09 -5.25 -10.29
N VAL A 194 1.08 -4.58 -9.69
CA VAL A 194 1.39 -3.15 -9.97
C VAL A 194 1.66 -2.95 -11.47
N THR A 195 2.50 -3.80 -12.06
CA THR A 195 2.86 -3.71 -13.48
C THR A 195 1.64 -3.98 -14.37
N GLY A 196 0.86 -5.01 -14.05
CA GLY A 196 -0.37 -5.35 -14.79
C GLY A 196 -1.42 -4.24 -14.69
N PHE A 197 -1.53 -3.57 -13.55
CA PHE A 197 -2.42 -2.42 -13.39
C PHE A 197 -2.03 -1.26 -14.32
N ASP A 198 -0.74 -0.95 -14.47
CA ASP A 198 -0.29 0.08 -15.42
C ASP A 198 -0.69 -0.26 -16.87
N GLU A 199 -0.54 -1.53 -17.27
CA GLU A 199 -0.95 -2.01 -18.59
C GLU A 199 -2.46 -1.93 -18.79
N ASP A 200 -3.24 -2.31 -17.77
CA ASP A 200 -4.70 -2.26 -17.78
C ASP A 200 -5.21 -0.82 -17.92
N VAL A 201 -4.57 0.16 -17.25
CA VAL A 201 -4.94 1.58 -17.40
C VAL A 201 -4.70 2.07 -18.82
N GLU A 202 -3.56 1.73 -19.44
CA GLU A 202 -3.29 2.12 -20.83
C GLU A 202 -4.26 1.47 -21.81
N LYS A 203 -4.74 0.26 -21.52
CA LYS A 203 -5.82 -0.38 -22.28
C LYS A 203 -7.14 0.36 -22.09
N TRP A 204 -7.54 0.69 -20.86
CA TRP A 204 -8.77 1.42 -20.61
C TRP A 204 -8.75 2.81 -21.26
N LYS A 205 -7.63 3.53 -21.24
CA LYS A 205 -7.51 4.82 -21.96
C LYS A 205 -7.89 4.69 -23.43
N LYS A 206 -7.37 3.66 -24.12
CA LYS A 206 -7.70 3.39 -25.53
C LYS A 206 -9.14 2.98 -25.76
N GLU A 207 -9.77 2.30 -24.81
CA GLU A 207 -11.19 1.94 -24.87
C GLU A 207 -12.11 3.16 -24.64
N LEU A 208 -11.65 4.13 -23.85
CA LEU A 208 -12.42 5.31 -23.45
C LEU A 208 -12.30 6.49 -24.44
N GLU A 209 -11.24 6.54 -25.25
CA GLU A 209 -11.10 7.48 -26.35
C GLU A 209 -12.05 7.09 -27.51
N PRO A 210 -12.95 7.99 -27.96
CA PRO A 210 -13.83 7.68 -29.08
C PRO A 210 -13.02 7.50 -30.37
N GLU A 211 -13.37 6.50 -31.19
CA GLU A 211 -12.84 6.38 -32.55
C GLU A 211 -13.14 7.68 -33.32
N SER A 212 -12.09 8.40 -33.70
CA SER A 212 -12.15 9.66 -34.48
C SER A 212 -12.53 9.42 -35.94
#